data_AF-A0A838G945-F1
#
_entry.id   AF-A0A838G945-F1
#
_cell.length_a   1.000
_cell.length_b   1.000
_cell.length_c   1.000
_cell.angle_alpha   90.00
_cell.angle_beta   90.00
_cell.angle_gamma   90.00
#
_symmetry.space_group_name_H-M   'P 1'
#
loop_
_entity.id
_entity.type
_entity.pdbx_description
1 polymer ?
#
loop_
_entity_poly.entity_id
_entity_poly.type
_entity_poly.pdbx_seq_one_letter_code
_entity_poly.pdbx_strand_id
1 'polypeptide(L)'
;MDSTNPVILFPIVCSMLSALCGAVILRDALSRPRPDKIVWAIAFAMFALAAGADAAGIAFGWSQWLAKLYYATGPALVVAFLAIGQLYLLFPGAMRRFGVGLTLLVAALWVSLVVNAPVDGSRLAADGWDAIDRGGEMVAVTILINSVGTAIIVGGTAWSVWRYWRRGVHRHRMIGCALICAGTLVVAAGGSLTRLGHYEYLYIAMAIGVAMIFGGVLVSRRQERDVARSPANNLTFDETAVPPRPAPIGHANALVCVDDLLQRSDAELDRFCAEWSVPREDAPVMSRTDARRAWRLRLLLSPEAVATFDSLPVGARRQVSSLYHDVLTWERPAREEITGIAPAPEPVVTVRQA
;
A
#
# COMPACT_ATOMS: atom_id res chain seq x y z
N MET A 1 -22.86 -39.71 -6.93
CA MET A 1 -22.39 -38.43 -6.36
C MET A 1 -21.20 -38.77 -5.47
N ASP A 2 -20.03 -38.96 -6.09
CA ASP A 2 -18.81 -39.23 -5.31
C ASP A 2 -18.39 -37.94 -4.61
N SER A 3 -18.41 -38.03 -3.29
CA SER A 3 -18.22 -36.91 -2.39
C SER A 3 -16.73 -36.57 -2.38
N THR A 4 -16.41 -35.38 -2.86
CA THR A 4 -15.09 -34.72 -2.83
C THR A 4 -13.96 -35.41 -3.61
N ASN A 5 -13.89 -35.16 -4.92
CA ASN A 5 -12.63 -35.25 -5.65
C ASN A 5 -11.66 -34.22 -5.02
N PRO A 6 -10.56 -34.63 -4.34
CA PRO A 6 -9.69 -33.69 -3.61
C PRO A 6 -9.11 -32.58 -4.49
N VAL A 7 -9.08 -32.80 -5.81
CA VAL A 7 -8.62 -31.83 -6.81
C VAL A 7 -9.53 -30.58 -6.87
N ILE A 8 -10.84 -30.71 -6.65
CA ILE A 8 -11.78 -29.57 -6.74
C ILE A 8 -11.71 -28.62 -5.53
N LEU A 9 -11.20 -29.12 -4.40
CA LEU A 9 -11.19 -28.37 -3.14
C LEU A 9 -10.32 -27.11 -3.26
N PHE A 10 -9.15 -27.21 -3.90
CA PHE A 10 -8.20 -26.10 -3.98
C PHE A 10 -8.71 -24.93 -4.84
N PRO A 11 -9.27 -25.14 -6.05
CA PRO A 11 -9.94 -24.09 -6.81
C PRO A 11 -11.08 -23.41 -6.03
N ILE A 12 -11.90 -24.18 -5.31
CA ILE A 12 -12.99 -23.62 -4.48
C ILE A 12 -12.43 -22.71 -3.38
N VAL A 13 -11.45 -23.20 -2.60
CA VAL A 13 -10.81 -22.43 -1.54
C VAL A 13 -10.15 -21.17 -2.10
N CYS A 14 -9.43 -21.29 -3.22
CA CYS A 14 -8.79 -20.16 -3.90
C CYS A 14 -9.82 -19.12 -4.37
N SER A 15 -10.95 -19.57 -4.93
CA SER A 15 -12.06 -18.71 -5.35
C SER A 15 -12.65 -17.96 -4.16
N MET A 16 -12.95 -18.67 -3.06
CA MET A 16 -13.51 -18.08 -1.84
C MET A 16 -12.57 -17.06 -1.21
N LEU A 17 -11.28 -17.38 -1.05
CA LEU A 17 -10.29 -16.46 -0.49
C LEU A 17 -10.13 -15.22 -1.35
N SER A 18 -10.09 -15.38 -2.68
CA SER A 18 -10.01 -14.27 -3.63
C SER A 18 -11.26 -13.39 -3.57
N ALA A 19 -12.45 -13.99 -3.50
CA ALA A 19 -13.71 -13.26 -3.39
C ALA A 19 -13.79 -12.46 -2.08
N LEU A 20 -13.40 -13.07 -0.96
CA LEU A 20 -13.35 -12.39 0.34
C LEU A 20 -12.35 -11.24 0.36
N CYS A 21 -11.15 -11.45 -0.20
CA CYS A 21 -10.14 -10.41 -0.36
C CYS A 21 -10.66 -9.25 -1.22
N GLY A 22 -11.25 -9.57 -2.38
CA GLY A 22 -11.86 -8.61 -3.29
C GLY A 22 -12.99 -7.82 -2.63
N ALA A 23 -13.90 -8.48 -1.92
CA ALA A 23 -15.00 -7.81 -1.20
C ALA A 23 -14.49 -6.87 -0.10
N VAL A 24 -13.44 -7.28 0.61
CA VAL A 24 -12.76 -6.45 1.62
C VAL A 24 -12.18 -5.18 1.00
N ILE A 25 -11.45 -5.30 -0.11
CA ILE A 25 -10.84 -4.16 -0.80
C ILE A 25 -11.91 -3.29 -1.45
N LEU A 26 -12.94 -3.90 -2.05
CA LEU A 26 -14.07 -3.20 -2.67
C LEU A 26 -14.82 -2.35 -1.65
N ARG A 27 -15.10 -2.88 -0.46
CA ARG A 27 -15.73 -2.10 0.62
C ARG A 27 -14.90 -0.86 0.97
N ASP A 28 -13.58 -0.99 1.01
CA ASP A 28 -12.69 0.15 1.26
C ASP A 28 -12.67 1.12 0.08
N ALA A 29 -12.74 0.62 -1.16
CA ALA A 29 -12.83 1.43 -2.37
C ALA A 29 -14.15 2.22 -2.45
N LEU A 30 -15.28 1.62 -2.06
CA LEU A 30 -16.58 2.29 -2.00
C LEU A 30 -16.61 3.38 -0.92
N SER A 31 -15.93 3.15 0.21
CA SER A 31 -15.89 4.11 1.31
C SER A 31 -14.91 5.27 1.04
N ARG A 32 -13.76 4.97 0.42
CA ARG A 32 -12.71 5.94 0.07
C ARG A 32 -12.09 5.55 -1.28
N PRO A 33 -12.66 6.02 -2.40
CA PRO A 33 -12.26 5.59 -3.72
C PRO A 33 -10.83 6.02 -4.00
N ARG A 34 -9.99 5.03 -4.32
CA ARG A 34 -8.65 5.22 -4.84
C ARG A 34 -8.41 4.27 -6.01
N PRO A 35 -7.77 4.70 -7.10
CA PRO A 35 -7.58 3.88 -8.29
C PRO A 35 -6.90 2.53 -8.00
N ASP A 36 -5.89 2.51 -7.13
CA ASP A 36 -5.19 1.28 -6.70
C ASP A 36 -6.17 0.25 -6.10
N LYS A 37 -7.05 0.68 -5.19
CA LYS A 37 -8.05 -0.19 -4.56
C LYS A 37 -9.06 -0.74 -5.56
N ILE A 38 -9.51 0.09 -6.51
CA ILE A 38 -10.47 -0.33 -7.53
C ILE A 38 -9.85 -1.41 -8.43
N VAL A 39 -8.64 -1.16 -8.93
CA VAL A 39 -7.94 -2.10 -9.82
C VAL A 39 -7.62 -3.41 -9.07
N TRP A 40 -7.20 -3.34 -7.80
CA TRP A 40 -6.99 -4.54 -6.98
C TRP A 40 -8.29 -5.31 -6.71
N ALA A 41 -9.40 -4.63 -6.41
CA ALA A 41 -10.68 -5.28 -6.22
C ALA A 41 -11.13 -6.03 -7.50
N ILE A 42 -10.93 -5.42 -8.68
CA ILE A 42 -11.20 -6.08 -9.97
C ILE A 42 -10.28 -7.29 -10.16
N ALA A 43 -8.99 -7.17 -9.84
CA ALA A 43 -8.05 -8.29 -9.94
C ALA A 43 -8.48 -9.50 -9.11
N PHE A 44 -8.87 -9.28 -7.85
CA PHE A 44 -9.34 -10.36 -6.98
C PHE A 44 -10.70 -10.92 -7.40
N ALA A 45 -11.59 -10.09 -7.96
CA ALA A 45 -12.84 -10.57 -8.54
C ALA A 45 -12.59 -11.47 -9.77
N MET A 46 -11.66 -11.08 -10.66
CA MET A 46 -11.24 -11.92 -11.78
C MET A 46 -10.58 -13.22 -11.32
N PHE A 47 -9.74 -13.17 -10.28
CA PHE A 47 -9.14 -14.38 -9.72
C PHE A 47 -10.21 -15.31 -9.12
N ALA A 48 -11.17 -14.77 -8.37
CA ALA A 48 -12.29 -15.55 -7.86
C ALA A 48 -13.10 -16.20 -8.99
N LEU A 49 -13.33 -15.46 -10.07
CA LEU A 49 -14.06 -15.92 -11.24
C LEU A 49 -13.31 -17.03 -11.99
N ALA A 50 -12.00 -16.89 -12.18
CA ALA A 50 -11.16 -17.91 -12.81
C ALA A 50 -11.14 -19.20 -11.97
N ALA A 51 -10.85 -19.09 -10.67
CA ALA A 51 -10.83 -20.25 -9.77
C ALA A 51 -12.21 -20.92 -9.64
N GLY A 52 -13.28 -20.12 -9.65
CA GLY A 52 -14.65 -20.62 -9.67
C GLY A 52 -15.01 -21.30 -11.00
N ALA A 53 -14.53 -20.78 -12.13
CA ALA A 53 -14.73 -21.38 -13.44
C ALA A 53 -14.04 -22.75 -13.55
N ASP A 54 -12.84 -22.88 -13.00
CA ASP A 54 -12.13 -24.17 -12.92
C ASP A 54 -12.88 -25.19 -12.05
N ALA A 55 -13.30 -24.78 -10.84
CA ALA A 55 -14.14 -25.62 -9.99
C ALA A 55 -15.43 -26.05 -10.68
N ALA A 56 -16.10 -25.12 -11.39
CA ALA A 56 -17.31 -25.41 -12.14
C ALA A 56 -17.04 -26.37 -13.32
N GLY A 57 -15.92 -26.23 -14.01
CA GLY A 57 -15.52 -27.11 -15.11
C GLY A 57 -15.26 -28.53 -14.63
N ILE A 58 -14.63 -28.68 -13.47
CA ILE A 58 -14.41 -29.99 -12.82
C ILE A 58 -15.75 -30.61 -12.35
N ALA A 59 -16.65 -29.81 -11.77
CA ALA A 59 -17.91 -30.31 -11.20
C ALA A 59 -19.00 -30.62 -12.24
N PHE A 60 -19.12 -29.76 -13.25
CA PHE A 60 -20.26 -29.76 -14.18
C PHE A 60 -19.86 -30.03 -15.63
N GLY A 61 -18.56 -30.18 -15.90
CA GLY A 61 -18.01 -30.34 -17.23
C GLY A 61 -17.63 -29.01 -17.89
N TRP A 62 -16.68 -29.09 -18.82
CA TRP A 62 -16.15 -27.93 -19.52
C TRP A 62 -16.97 -27.58 -20.76
N SER A 63 -17.29 -26.29 -20.89
CA SER A 63 -17.81 -25.70 -22.12
C SER A 63 -16.78 -24.73 -22.70
N GLN A 64 -16.88 -24.45 -24.00
CA GLN A 64 -15.99 -23.50 -24.68
C GLN A 64 -16.04 -22.11 -24.02
N TRP A 65 -17.23 -21.67 -23.63
CA TRP A 65 -17.40 -20.40 -22.93
C TRP A 65 -16.69 -20.42 -21.57
N LEU A 66 -16.82 -21.50 -20.80
CA LEU A 66 -16.22 -21.61 -19.47
C LEU A 66 -14.69 -21.64 -19.54
N ALA A 67 -14.14 -22.37 -20.51
CA ALA A 67 -12.71 -22.38 -20.82
C ALA A 67 -12.20 -20.97 -21.15
N LYS A 68 -12.91 -20.23 -22.02
CA LYS A 68 -12.54 -18.85 -22.38
C LYS A 68 -12.70 -17.88 -21.20
N LEU A 69 -13.71 -18.05 -20.35
CA LEU A 69 -13.88 -17.25 -19.15
C LEU A 69 -12.72 -17.44 -18.18
N TYR A 70 -12.38 -18.70 -17.88
CA TYR A 70 -11.22 -19.05 -17.07
C TYR A 70 -9.94 -18.40 -17.61
N TYR A 71 -9.69 -18.56 -18.91
CA TYR A 71 -8.44 -18.13 -19.53
C TYR A 71 -8.37 -16.60 -19.71
N ALA A 72 -9.51 -15.93 -19.91
CA ALA A 72 -9.57 -14.48 -19.97
C ALA A 72 -9.24 -13.86 -18.60
N THR A 73 -9.76 -14.45 -17.53
CA THR A 73 -9.75 -13.83 -16.21
C THR A 73 -8.57 -14.22 -15.34
N GLY A 74 -8.02 -15.43 -15.48
CA GLY A 74 -6.98 -15.95 -14.58
C GLY A 74 -5.53 -15.70 -15.05
N PRO A 75 -5.08 -16.37 -16.11
CA PRO A 75 -3.65 -16.50 -16.44
C PRO A 75 -2.83 -15.22 -16.58
N ALA A 76 -3.40 -14.11 -17.04
CA ALA A 76 -2.65 -12.86 -17.28
C ALA A 76 -3.30 -11.62 -16.65
N LEU A 77 -4.62 -11.44 -16.75
CA LEU A 77 -5.26 -10.20 -16.29
C LEU A 77 -5.19 -9.99 -14.78
N VAL A 78 -5.24 -11.04 -13.96
CA VAL A 78 -5.05 -10.92 -12.51
C VAL A 78 -3.71 -10.24 -12.22
N VAL A 79 -2.63 -10.75 -12.80
CA VAL A 79 -1.27 -10.23 -12.57
C VAL A 79 -1.12 -8.82 -13.14
N ALA A 80 -1.65 -8.56 -14.34
CA ALA A 80 -1.64 -7.23 -14.93
C ALA A 80 -2.32 -6.19 -14.04
N PHE A 81 -3.54 -6.47 -13.55
CA PHE A 81 -4.29 -5.53 -12.72
C PHE A 81 -3.64 -5.34 -11.35
N LEU A 82 -3.15 -6.41 -10.70
CA LEU A 82 -2.40 -6.28 -9.44
C LEU A 82 -1.15 -5.40 -9.63
N ALA A 83 -0.41 -5.58 -10.72
CA ALA A 83 0.75 -4.78 -11.05
C ALA A 83 0.40 -3.32 -11.33
N ILE A 84 -0.68 -3.05 -12.08
CA ILE A 84 -1.17 -1.69 -12.33
C ILE A 84 -1.55 -1.01 -11.01
N GLY A 85 -2.25 -1.70 -10.10
CA GLY A 85 -2.56 -1.14 -8.80
C GLY A 85 -1.31 -0.85 -7.97
N GLN A 86 -0.28 -1.70 -8.05
CA GLN A 86 1.02 -1.43 -7.43
C GLN A 86 1.71 -0.20 -8.05
N LEU A 87 1.60 0.00 -9.36
CA LEU A 87 2.11 1.21 -10.03
C LEU A 87 1.36 2.47 -9.58
N TYR A 88 0.05 2.40 -9.32
CA TYR A 88 -0.70 3.51 -8.74
C TYR A 88 -0.18 3.89 -7.34
N LEU A 89 0.28 2.91 -6.56
CA LEU A 89 0.89 3.16 -5.25
C LEU A 89 2.30 3.76 -5.34
N LEU A 90 3.11 3.32 -6.30
CA LEU A 90 4.50 3.77 -6.45
C LEU A 90 4.63 5.11 -7.21
N PHE A 91 3.83 5.28 -8.26
CA PHE A 91 3.95 6.40 -9.20
C PHE A 91 2.58 7.08 -9.45
N PRO A 92 1.92 7.62 -8.41
CA PRO A 92 0.54 8.12 -8.50
C PRO A 92 0.38 9.25 -9.53
N GLY A 93 1.36 10.14 -9.68
CA GLY A 93 1.31 11.24 -10.65
C GLY A 93 1.30 10.77 -12.10
N ALA A 94 2.15 9.78 -12.40
CA ALA A 94 2.25 9.16 -13.72
C ALA A 94 0.96 8.38 -14.04
N MET A 95 0.54 7.49 -13.13
CA MET A 95 -0.66 6.65 -13.33
C MET A 95 -1.96 7.45 -13.39
N ARG A 96 -2.03 8.65 -12.80
CA ARG A 96 -3.18 9.54 -12.97
C ARG A 96 -3.35 9.99 -14.43
N ARG A 97 -2.26 10.14 -15.19
CA ARG A 97 -2.31 10.61 -16.58
C ARG A 97 -2.63 9.49 -17.56
N PHE A 98 -2.02 8.31 -17.39
CA PHE A 98 -2.12 7.24 -18.39
C PHE A 98 -2.64 5.89 -17.86
N GLY A 99 -2.84 5.73 -16.55
CA GLY A 99 -3.13 4.43 -15.95
C GLY A 99 -4.43 3.80 -16.44
N VAL A 100 -5.49 4.60 -16.67
CA VAL A 100 -6.75 4.10 -17.25
C VAL A 100 -6.53 3.60 -18.67
N GLY A 101 -5.85 4.38 -19.52
CA GLY A 101 -5.54 4.00 -20.90
C GLY A 101 -4.68 2.73 -20.96
N LEU A 102 -3.66 2.63 -20.11
CA LEU A 102 -2.82 1.42 -19.97
C LEU A 102 -3.66 0.20 -19.55
N THR A 103 -4.56 0.37 -18.57
CA THR A 103 -5.43 -0.72 -18.10
C THR A 103 -6.34 -1.22 -19.21
N LEU A 104 -7.02 -0.30 -19.91
CA LEU A 104 -7.92 -0.65 -21.02
C LEU A 104 -7.16 -1.29 -22.18
N LEU A 105 -5.97 -0.79 -22.52
CA LEU A 105 -5.14 -1.35 -23.58
C LEU A 105 -4.72 -2.79 -23.27
N VAL A 106 -4.20 -3.05 -22.07
CA VAL A 106 -3.78 -4.41 -21.66
C VAL A 106 -4.98 -5.35 -21.60
N ALA A 107 -6.12 -4.89 -21.07
CA ALA A 107 -7.35 -5.67 -21.03
C ALA A 107 -7.86 -6.01 -22.44
N ALA A 108 -7.96 -5.02 -23.33
CA ALA A 108 -8.44 -5.20 -24.68
C ALA A 108 -7.54 -6.12 -25.50
N LEU A 109 -6.21 -5.95 -25.41
CA LEU A 109 -5.24 -6.82 -26.07
C LEU A 109 -5.41 -8.27 -25.63
N TRP A 110 -5.41 -8.52 -24.32
CA TRP A 110 -5.51 -9.88 -23.79
C TRP A 110 -6.85 -10.53 -24.10
N VAL A 111 -7.97 -9.83 -23.86
CA VAL A 111 -9.30 -10.37 -24.14
C VAL A 111 -9.48 -10.67 -25.63
N SER A 112 -8.93 -9.82 -26.51
CA SER A 112 -8.94 -10.09 -27.96
C SER A 112 -8.24 -11.40 -28.31
N LEU A 113 -7.05 -11.65 -27.75
CA LEU A 113 -6.33 -12.91 -27.98
C LEU A 113 -7.14 -14.13 -27.51
N VAL A 114 -7.75 -14.06 -26.32
CA VAL A 114 -8.53 -15.17 -25.75
C VAL A 114 -9.83 -15.43 -26.52
N VAL A 115 -10.55 -14.38 -26.91
CA VAL A 115 -11.80 -14.51 -27.65
C VAL A 115 -11.57 -15.12 -29.03
N ASN A 116 -10.46 -14.78 -29.69
CA ASN A 116 -10.12 -15.30 -31.00
C ASN A 116 -9.39 -16.65 -30.98
N ALA A 117 -8.92 -17.12 -29.82
CA ALA A 117 -8.27 -18.42 -29.70
C ALA A 117 -9.24 -19.57 -30.06
N PRO A 118 -8.85 -20.48 -30.98
CA PRO A 118 -9.57 -21.71 -31.27
C PRO A 118 -9.65 -22.61 -30.02
N VAL A 119 -10.71 -23.41 -29.93
CA VAL A 119 -10.88 -24.40 -28.87
C VAL A 119 -11.14 -25.75 -29.51
N ASP A 120 -10.31 -26.74 -29.18
CA ASP A 120 -10.47 -28.10 -29.67
C ASP A 120 -11.60 -28.80 -28.90
N GLY A 121 -12.76 -28.91 -29.55
CA GLY A 121 -13.94 -29.55 -28.96
C GLY A 121 -13.73 -31.03 -28.61
N SER A 122 -12.79 -31.72 -29.27
CA SER A 122 -12.50 -33.12 -28.98
C SER A 122 -11.70 -33.30 -27.68
N ARG A 123 -10.89 -32.30 -27.32
CA ARG A 123 -10.07 -32.28 -26.11
C ARG A 123 -10.76 -31.65 -24.91
N LEU A 124 -11.77 -30.80 -25.15
CA LEU A 124 -12.42 -30.00 -24.12
C LEU A 124 -12.93 -30.81 -22.91
N ALA A 125 -13.49 -31.99 -23.13
CA ALA A 125 -13.99 -32.83 -22.04
C ALA A 125 -12.88 -33.41 -21.16
N ALA A 126 -11.72 -33.71 -21.74
CA ALA A 126 -10.58 -34.33 -21.04
C ALA A 126 -9.63 -33.29 -20.45
N ASP A 127 -9.32 -32.25 -21.23
CA ASP A 127 -8.25 -31.28 -20.95
C ASP A 127 -8.80 -29.94 -20.41
N GLY A 128 -10.11 -29.74 -20.48
CA GLY A 128 -10.78 -28.54 -20.00
C GLY A 128 -10.27 -27.26 -20.67
N TRP A 129 -9.79 -26.31 -19.86
CA TRP A 129 -9.24 -25.05 -20.37
C TRP A 129 -7.96 -25.23 -21.20
N ASP A 130 -7.25 -26.36 -21.07
CA ASP A 130 -6.03 -26.63 -21.84
C ASP A 130 -6.32 -27.00 -23.30
N ALA A 131 -7.60 -27.23 -23.64
CA ALA A 131 -8.08 -27.40 -25.02
C ALA A 131 -8.08 -26.10 -25.85
N ILE A 132 -7.75 -24.95 -25.25
CA ILE A 132 -7.55 -23.69 -25.97
C ILE A 132 -6.21 -23.76 -26.72
N ASP A 133 -6.24 -23.49 -28.02
CA ASP A 133 -5.03 -23.32 -28.81
C ASP A 133 -4.39 -21.95 -28.52
N ARG A 134 -3.20 -22.01 -27.93
CA ARG A 134 -2.44 -20.86 -27.45
C ARG A 134 -1.33 -20.59 -28.46
N GLY A 135 -1.67 -19.88 -29.53
CA GLY A 135 -0.69 -19.40 -30.53
C GLY A 135 0.52 -18.73 -29.88
N GLY A 136 1.64 -18.65 -30.61
CA GLY A 136 2.92 -18.13 -30.10
C GLY A 136 2.80 -16.71 -29.51
N GLU A 137 1.96 -15.87 -30.10
CA GLU A 137 1.64 -14.52 -29.62
C GLU A 137 0.95 -14.53 -28.24
N MET A 138 -0.01 -15.43 -28.03
CA MET A 138 -0.71 -15.52 -26.75
C MET A 138 0.24 -15.99 -25.65
N VAL A 139 1.07 -16.98 -25.95
CA VAL A 139 2.12 -17.46 -25.04
C VAL A 139 3.09 -16.34 -24.70
N ALA A 140 3.60 -15.62 -25.71
CA ALA A 140 4.54 -14.52 -25.52
C ALA A 140 3.95 -13.40 -24.65
N VAL A 141 2.71 -12.97 -24.91
CA VAL A 141 2.03 -11.94 -24.12
C VAL A 141 1.80 -12.41 -22.68
N THR A 142 1.43 -13.68 -22.47
CA THR A 142 1.28 -14.27 -21.12
C THR A 142 2.59 -14.22 -20.35
N ILE A 143 3.71 -14.63 -20.99
CA ILE A 143 5.05 -14.59 -20.39
C ILE A 143 5.42 -13.17 -20.00
N LEU A 144 5.22 -12.22 -20.91
CA LEU A 144 5.57 -10.82 -20.70
C LEU A 144 4.78 -10.23 -19.53
N ILE A 145 3.44 -10.36 -19.56
CA ILE A 145 2.56 -9.82 -18.52
C ILE A 145 2.91 -10.43 -17.16
N ASN A 146 3.06 -11.75 -17.07
CA ASN A 146 3.31 -12.41 -15.79
C ASN A 146 4.69 -12.08 -15.24
N SER A 147 5.72 -12.02 -16.09
CA SER A 147 7.08 -11.72 -15.64
C SER A 147 7.22 -10.26 -15.21
N VAL A 148 6.77 -9.33 -16.04
CA VAL A 148 6.83 -7.88 -15.75
C VAL A 148 5.92 -7.53 -14.59
N GLY A 149 4.69 -8.05 -14.57
CA GLY A 149 3.74 -7.78 -13.49
C GLY A 149 4.21 -8.33 -12.15
N THR A 150 4.75 -9.56 -12.12
CA THR A 150 5.35 -10.12 -10.91
C THR A 150 6.53 -9.28 -10.42
N ALA A 151 7.42 -8.85 -11.32
CA ALA A 151 8.56 -8.00 -10.97
C ALA A 151 8.11 -6.65 -10.36
N ILE A 152 7.05 -6.04 -10.91
CA ILE A 152 6.47 -4.80 -10.37
C ILE A 152 5.90 -5.02 -8.96
N ILE A 153 5.12 -6.09 -8.75
CA ILE A 153 4.48 -6.38 -7.46
C ILE A 153 5.55 -6.69 -6.41
N VAL A 154 6.44 -7.64 -6.71
CA VAL A 154 7.52 -8.08 -5.80
C VAL A 154 8.49 -6.93 -5.53
N GLY A 155 8.95 -6.22 -6.57
CA GLY A 155 9.85 -5.08 -6.41
C GLY A 155 9.22 -3.96 -5.57
N GLY A 156 7.96 -3.61 -5.85
CA GLY A 156 7.25 -2.56 -5.12
C GLY A 156 6.99 -2.90 -3.64
N THR A 157 6.61 -4.15 -3.37
CA THR A 157 6.35 -4.62 -2.00
C THR A 157 7.65 -4.83 -1.23
N ALA A 158 8.70 -5.41 -1.83
CA ALA A 158 10.01 -5.55 -1.21
C ALA A 158 10.65 -4.19 -0.90
N TRP A 159 10.56 -3.22 -1.82
CA TRP A 159 10.99 -1.85 -1.57
C TRP A 159 10.25 -1.22 -0.38
N SER A 160 8.94 -1.43 -0.30
CA SER A 160 8.12 -0.95 0.81
C SER A 160 8.53 -1.58 2.14
N VAL A 161 8.78 -2.89 2.16
CA VAL A 161 9.31 -3.61 3.34
C VAL A 161 10.64 -3.02 3.78
N TRP A 162 11.61 -2.92 2.88
CA TRP A 162 12.94 -2.37 3.18
C TRP A 162 12.85 -0.93 3.70
N ARG A 163 12.03 -0.10 3.06
CA ARG A 163 11.83 1.30 3.45
C ARG A 163 11.23 1.43 4.85
N TYR A 164 10.22 0.62 5.19
CA TYR A 164 9.59 0.65 6.51
C TYR A 164 10.51 0.09 7.60
N TRP A 165 11.23 -0.99 7.28
CA TRP A 165 12.22 -1.58 8.16
C TRP A 165 13.34 -0.59 8.52
N ARG A 166 13.96 0.04 7.51
CA ARG A 166 15.04 1.03 7.70
C ARG A 166 14.63 2.24 8.54
N ARG A 167 13.34 2.61 8.53
CA ARG A 167 12.81 3.76 9.26
C ARG A 167 12.19 3.40 10.61
N GLY A 168 12.05 2.12 10.94
CA GLY A 168 11.45 1.68 12.20
C GLY A 168 9.97 2.06 12.39
N VAL A 169 9.24 2.37 11.31
CA VAL A 169 7.85 2.87 11.34
C VAL A 169 6.90 1.98 10.54
N HIS A 170 5.60 2.05 10.84
CA HIS A 170 4.54 1.31 10.14
C HIS A 170 4.72 -0.22 10.10
N ARG A 171 5.04 -0.83 11.27
CA ARG A 171 5.28 -2.28 11.41
C ARG A 171 4.18 -3.15 10.77
N HIS A 172 2.91 -2.79 10.94
CA HIS A 172 1.80 -3.55 10.33
C HIS A 172 1.84 -3.48 8.80
N ARG A 173 2.11 -2.31 8.20
CA ARG A 173 2.26 -2.20 6.74
C ARG A 173 3.47 -2.95 6.23
N MET A 174 4.58 -2.94 6.97
CA MET A 174 5.77 -3.72 6.64
C MET A 174 5.46 -5.23 6.60
N ILE A 175 4.83 -5.78 7.64
CA ILE A 175 4.43 -7.20 7.68
C ILE A 175 3.43 -7.49 6.55
N GLY A 176 2.47 -6.59 6.32
CA GLY A 176 1.50 -6.72 5.25
C GLY A 176 2.16 -6.79 3.86
N CYS A 177 3.08 -5.88 3.56
CA CYS A 177 3.84 -5.89 2.31
C CYS A 177 4.72 -7.14 2.18
N ALA A 178 5.32 -7.63 3.27
CA ALA A 178 6.12 -8.85 3.26
C ALA A 178 5.27 -10.09 2.91
N LEU A 179 4.07 -10.20 3.50
CA LEU A 179 3.12 -11.26 3.20
C LEU A 179 2.61 -11.21 1.76
N ILE A 180 2.32 -10.01 1.24
CA ILE A 180 1.92 -9.83 -0.17
C ILE A 180 3.08 -10.25 -1.09
N CYS A 181 4.30 -9.78 -0.83
CA CYS A 181 5.49 -10.14 -1.59
C CYS A 181 5.70 -11.66 -1.65
N ALA A 182 5.73 -12.32 -0.48
CA ALA A 182 5.93 -13.75 -0.39
C ALA A 182 4.79 -14.54 -1.03
N GLY A 183 3.53 -14.12 -0.83
CA GLY A 183 2.38 -14.76 -1.46
C GLY A 183 2.39 -14.62 -2.98
N THR A 184 2.79 -13.47 -3.53
CA THR A 184 2.97 -13.29 -4.97
C THR A 184 4.04 -14.23 -5.54
N LEU A 185 5.17 -14.42 -4.84
CA LEU A 185 6.20 -15.37 -5.26
C LEU A 185 5.70 -16.82 -5.24
N VAL A 186 4.91 -17.20 -4.25
CA VAL A 186 4.28 -18.53 -4.18
C VAL A 186 3.32 -18.75 -5.37
N VAL A 187 2.46 -17.77 -5.70
CA VAL A 187 1.58 -17.85 -6.88
C VAL A 187 2.39 -17.96 -8.17
N ALA A 188 3.45 -17.15 -8.32
CA ALA A 188 4.30 -17.15 -9.50
C ALA A 188 5.04 -18.49 -9.71
N ALA A 189 5.50 -19.11 -8.61
CA ALA A 189 6.09 -20.45 -8.64
C ALA A 189 5.07 -21.51 -9.09
N GLY A 190 3.82 -21.44 -8.59
CA GLY A 190 2.73 -22.30 -9.04
C GLY A 190 2.46 -22.21 -10.55
N GLY A 191 2.44 -20.99 -11.10
CA GLY A 191 2.28 -20.77 -12.54
C GLY A 191 3.47 -21.20 -13.40
N SER A 192 4.66 -21.36 -12.80
CA SER A 192 5.82 -21.91 -13.49
C SER A 192 5.78 -23.45 -13.53
N LEU A 193 5.24 -24.08 -12.47
CA LEU A 193 5.09 -25.55 -12.39
C LEU A 193 4.13 -26.11 -13.46
N THR A 194 3.09 -25.38 -13.84
CA THR A 194 2.19 -25.81 -14.94
C THR A 194 2.93 -25.95 -16.27
N ARG A 195 3.93 -25.10 -16.52
CA ARG A 195 4.76 -25.18 -17.73
C ARG A 195 5.70 -26.38 -17.74
N LEU A 196 5.96 -26.95 -16.56
CA LEU A 196 6.72 -28.19 -16.38
C LEU A 196 5.81 -29.43 -16.41
N GLY A 197 4.52 -29.27 -16.74
CA GLY A 197 3.55 -30.37 -16.85
C GLY A 197 2.85 -30.75 -15.56
N HIS A 198 3.08 -30.00 -14.47
CA HIS A 198 2.59 -30.29 -13.13
C HIS A 198 1.37 -29.44 -12.77
N TYR A 199 0.25 -29.68 -13.46
CA TYR A 199 -0.98 -28.89 -13.34
C TYR A 199 -1.67 -29.07 -11.98
N GLU A 200 -1.54 -30.25 -11.37
CA GLU A 200 -2.16 -30.60 -10.09
C GLU A 200 -1.72 -29.71 -8.91
N TYR A 201 -0.53 -29.08 -8.99
CA TYR A 201 -0.02 -28.22 -7.90
C TYR A 201 -0.39 -26.75 -8.06
N LEU A 202 -0.94 -26.34 -9.21
CA LEU A 202 -1.26 -24.94 -9.51
C LEU A 202 -2.15 -24.33 -8.41
N TYR A 203 -3.28 -24.98 -8.14
CA TYR A 203 -4.26 -24.45 -7.20
C TYR A 203 -3.85 -24.59 -5.74
N ILE A 204 -2.97 -25.54 -5.42
CA ILE A 204 -2.36 -25.63 -4.09
C ILE A 204 -1.50 -24.39 -3.83
N ALA A 205 -0.59 -24.08 -4.77
CA ALA A 205 0.25 -22.89 -4.69
C ALA A 205 -0.59 -21.60 -4.71
N MET A 206 -1.61 -21.52 -5.57
CA MET A 206 -2.52 -20.36 -5.62
C MET A 206 -3.29 -20.17 -4.32
N ALA A 207 -3.84 -21.22 -3.71
CA ALA A 207 -4.58 -21.11 -2.45
C ALA A 207 -3.68 -20.60 -1.31
N ILE A 208 -2.46 -21.14 -1.19
CA ILE A 208 -1.48 -20.69 -0.19
C ILE A 208 -1.07 -19.24 -0.46
N GLY A 209 -0.72 -18.91 -1.71
CA GLY A 209 -0.28 -17.58 -2.08
C GLY A 209 -1.37 -16.52 -1.88
N VAL A 210 -2.62 -16.80 -2.27
CA VAL A 210 -3.76 -15.91 -2.04
C VAL A 210 -4.06 -15.76 -0.54
N ALA A 211 -3.97 -16.83 0.25
CA ALA A 211 -4.14 -16.73 1.70
C ALA A 211 -3.11 -15.78 2.33
N MET A 212 -1.84 -15.87 1.90
CA MET A 212 -0.78 -14.97 2.33
C MET A 212 -1.04 -13.52 1.90
N ILE A 213 -1.39 -13.29 0.63
CA ILE A 213 -1.72 -11.96 0.11
C ILE A 213 -2.89 -11.36 0.88
N PHE A 214 -3.97 -12.13 1.09
CA PHE A 214 -5.15 -11.68 1.83
C PHE A 214 -4.82 -11.37 3.29
N GLY A 215 -4.04 -12.23 3.95
CA GLY A 215 -3.49 -11.95 5.28
C GLY A 215 -2.71 -10.63 5.31
N GLY A 216 -1.87 -10.38 4.31
CA GLY A 216 -1.12 -9.14 4.16
C GLY A 216 -2.00 -7.90 4.00
N VAL A 217 -3.09 -8.01 3.23
CA VAL A 217 -4.12 -6.96 3.10
C VAL A 217 -4.78 -6.70 4.47
N LEU A 218 -5.20 -7.74 5.20
CA LEU A 218 -5.84 -7.59 6.50
C LEU A 218 -4.92 -6.93 7.54
N VAL A 219 -3.65 -7.32 7.58
CA VAL A 219 -2.66 -6.71 8.49
C VAL A 219 -2.44 -5.23 8.15
N SER A 220 -2.32 -4.90 6.86
CA SER A 220 -2.14 -3.51 6.40
C SER A 220 -3.30 -2.59 6.76
N ARG A 221 -4.53 -3.14 6.80
CA ARG A 221 -5.77 -2.41 7.14
C ARG A 221 -5.93 -2.09 8.62
N ARG A 222 -5.38 -2.89 9.55
CA ARG A 222 -5.54 -2.68 11.00
C ARG A 222 -5.10 -1.27 11.41
N GLN A 223 -3.99 -0.80 10.86
CA GLN A 223 -3.48 0.54 11.13
C GLN A 223 -4.39 1.68 10.60
N GLU A 224 -5.07 1.52 9.45
CA GLU A 224 -6.03 2.53 8.98
C GLU A 224 -7.23 2.66 9.93
N ARG A 225 -7.64 1.54 10.54
CA ARG A 225 -8.71 1.52 11.56
C ARG A 225 -8.25 2.12 12.87
N ASP A 226 -7.03 1.83 13.32
CA ASP A 226 -6.49 2.39 14.57
C ASP A 226 -6.33 3.91 14.45
N VAL A 227 -5.88 4.41 13.31
CA VAL A 227 -5.83 5.87 13.03
C VAL A 227 -7.23 6.47 12.97
N ALA A 228 -8.21 5.79 12.36
CA ALA A 228 -9.59 6.28 12.27
C ALA A 228 -10.38 6.18 13.59
N ARG A 229 -10.02 5.25 14.48
CA ARG A 229 -10.60 5.06 15.83
C ARG A 229 -9.88 5.84 16.90
N SER A 230 -8.66 6.34 16.64
CA SER A 230 -7.95 7.21 17.58
C SER A 230 -8.89 8.37 17.92
N PRO A 231 -9.28 8.54 19.21
CA PRO A 231 -10.31 9.48 19.60
C PRO A 231 -9.76 10.90 19.51
N ALA A 232 -9.75 11.47 18.31
CA ALA A 232 -9.57 12.90 18.11
C ALA A 232 -10.85 13.69 18.43
N ASN A 233 -11.92 13.02 18.89
CA ASN A 233 -13.24 13.64 19.10
C ASN A 233 -13.81 13.54 20.52
N ASN A 234 -13.05 13.03 21.49
CA ASN A 234 -13.38 13.15 22.92
C ASN A 234 -12.13 13.63 23.68
N LEU A 235 -11.83 14.92 23.55
CA LEU A 235 -10.97 15.62 24.50
C LEU A 235 -11.77 15.84 25.80
N THR A 236 -12.04 14.77 26.54
CA THR A 236 -12.17 14.90 28.00
C THR A 236 -10.75 14.96 28.52
N PHE A 237 -10.29 16.16 28.88
CA PHE A 237 -9.03 16.35 29.60
C PHE A 237 -9.14 15.62 30.94
N ASP A 238 -8.55 14.44 31.03
CA ASP A 238 -8.18 13.84 32.30
C ASP A 238 -6.86 14.50 32.71
N GLU A 239 -6.93 15.48 33.63
CA GLU A 239 -5.76 16.19 34.18
C GLU A 239 -4.72 15.26 34.83
N THR A 240 -5.09 14.01 35.12
CA THR A 240 -4.21 13.04 35.79
C THR A 240 -3.56 12.02 34.85
N ALA A 241 -4.04 11.93 33.61
CA ALA A 241 -3.47 11.02 32.62
C ALA A 241 -2.26 11.65 31.94
N VAL A 242 -1.06 11.12 32.22
CA VAL A 242 0.13 11.43 31.42
C VAL A 242 -0.14 10.98 29.98
N PRO A 243 -0.24 11.89 28.99
CA PRO A 243 -0.57 11.51 27.63
C PRO A 243 0.52 10.59 27.07
N PRO A 244 0.16 9.57 26.26
CA PRO A 244 1.16 8.78 25.57
C PRO A 244 2.03 9.70 24.73
N ARG A 245 3.35 9.61 24.97
CA ARG A 245 4.36 10.48 24.38
C ARG A 245 4.20 10.50 22.86
N PRO A 246 3.89 11.65 22.22
CA PRO A 246 3.76 11.70 20.77
C PRO A 246 5.08 11.26 20.13
N ALA A 247 4.98 10.41 19.10
CA ALA A 247 6.13 10.02 18.29
C ALA A 247 6.79 11.28 17.70
N PRO A 248 8.12 11.29 17.49
CA PRO A 248 8.79 12.41 16.85
C PRO A 248 8.09 12.77 15.54
N ILE A 249 7.80 14.06 15.35
CA ILE A 249 7.14 14.57 14.16
C ILE A 249 8.12 14.35 12.99
N GLY A 250 7.84 13.36 12.15
CA GLY A 250 8.66 13.14 10.95
C GLY A 250 8.61 14.35 10.02
N HIS A 251 9.68 14.57 9.26
CA HIS A 251 9.83 15.70 8.31
C HIS A 251 8.60 15.92 7.40
N ALA A 252 7.92 14.84 6.98
CA ALA A 252 6.71 14.95 6.15
C ALA A 252 5.53 15.60 6.87
N ASN A 253 5.33 15.31 8.16
CA ASN A 253 4.26 15.92 8.95
C ASN A 253 4.60 17.36 9.34
N ALA A 254 5.89 17.64 9.60
CA ALA A 254 6.39 18.99 9.80
C ALA A 254 6.12 19.88 8.59
N LEU A 255 6.35 19.37 7.37
CA LEU A 255 6.06 20.12 6.13
C LEU A 255 4.56 20.36 5.94
N VAL A 256 3.70 19.39 6.24
CA VAL A 256 2.23 19.60 6.19
C VAL A 256 1.80 20.69 7.18
N CYS A 257 2.38 20.71 8.39
CA CYS A 257 2.11 21.75 9.38
C CYS A 257 2.56 23.13 8.90
N VAL A 258 3.74 23.21 8.26
CA VAL A 258 4.24 24.48 7.70
C VAL A 258 3.37 24.95 6.52
N ASP A 259 2.98 24.05 5.62
CA ASP A 259 2.09 24.38 4.50
C ASP A 259 0.72 24.91 5.00
N ASP A 260 0.16 24.32 6.05
CA ASP A 260 -1.07 24.81 6.70
C ASP A 260 -0.87 26.16 7.38
N LEU A 261 0.23 26.34 8.12
CA LEU A 261 0.56 27.62 8.78
C LEU A 261 0.73 28.76 7.78
N LEU A 262 1.33 28.50 6.62
CA LEU A 262 1.52 29.49 5.57
C LEU A 262 0.20 29.93 4.93
N GLN A 263 -0.88 29.16 5.06
CA GLN A 263 -2.21 29.56 4.58
C GLN A 263 -2.98 30.46 5.57
N ARG A 264 -2.47 30.62 6.80
CA ARG A 264 -3.08 31.47 7.83
C ARG A 264 -2.66 32.92 7.69
N SER A 265 -3.35 33.82 8.39
CA SER A 265 -2.94 35.23 8.43
C SER A 265 -1.58 35.39 9.15
N ASP A 266 -0.83 36.46 8.82
CA ASP A 266 0.49 36.71 9.41
C ASP A 266 0.44 36.83 10.94
N ALA A 267 -0.64 37.39 11.49
CA ALA A 267 -0.87 37.49 12.93
C ALA A 267 -1.11 36.12 13.60
N GLU A 268 -1.81 35.21 12.92
CA GLU A 268 -2.03 33.85 13.42
C GLU A 268 -0.77 33.00 13.35
N LEU A 269 0.01 33.17 12.28
CA LEU A 269 1.32 32.54 12.12
C LEU A 269 2.27 33.01 13.22
N ASP A 270 2.34 34.32 13.47
CA ASP A 270 3.19 34.90 14.51
C ASP A 270 2.82 34.37 15.90
N ARG A 271 1.52 34.40 16.24
CA ARG A 271 1.01 33.87 17.50
C ARG A 271 1.37 32.39 17.67
N PHE A 272 1.14 31.57 16.65
CA PHE A 272 1.46 30.14 16.72
C PHE A 272 2.95 29.90 16.94
N CYS A 273 3.82 30.61 16.20
CA CYS A 273 5.26 30.46 16.37
C CYS A 273 5.72 30.91 17.77
N ALA A 274 5.15 32.00 18.30
CA ALA A 274 5.42 32.49 19.64
C ALA A 274 5.01 31.49 20.74
N GLU A 275 3.88 30.80 20.58
CA GLU A 275 3.44 29.72 21.50
C GLU A 275 4.48 28.59 21.59
N TRP A 276 5.24 28.35 20.52
CA TRP A 276 6.33 27.38 20.47
C TRP A 276 7.71 27.98 20.78
N SER A 277 7.74 29.12 21.48
CA SER A 277 8.97 29.84 21.85
C SER A 277 9.83 30.27 20.65
N VAL A 278 9.20 30.52 19.50
CA VAL A 278 9.84 31.10 18.30
C VAL A 278 9.23 32.48 18.04
N PRO A 279 9.56 33.49 18.86
CA PRO A 279 9.04 34.85 18.67
C PRO A 279 9.59 35.48 17.39
N ARG A 280 8.85 36.44 16.83
CA ARG A 280 9.30 37.18 15.66
C ARG A 280 10.41 38.17 16.03
N GLU A 281 11.47 38.12 15.25
CA GLU A 281 12.54 39.13 15.28
C GLU A 281 12.46 40.00 14.04
N ASP A 282 12.15 41.29 14.22
CA ASP A 282 12.02 42.26 13.13
C ASP A 282 13.38 42.82 12.68
N ALA A 283 14.30 41.93 12.33
CA ALA A 283 15.53 42.29 11.66
C ALA A 283 15.28 42.46 10.15
N PRO A 284 15.76 43.54 9.51
CA PRO A 284 15.50 43.80 8.09
C PRO A 284 16.27 42.86 7.16
N VAL A 285 17.26 42.13 7.67
CA VAL A 285 18.14 41.24 6.88
C VAL A 285 18.36 39.92 7.63
N MET A 286 18.38 38.81 6.89
CA MET A 286 18.72 37.50 7.44
C MET A 286 20.23 37.37 7.69
N SER A 287 20.61 36.73 8.79
CA SER A 287 21.98 36.23 8.93
C SER A 287 22.27 35.16 7.86
N ARG A 288 23.55 34.86 7.59
CA ARG A 288 23.92 33.77 6.66
C ARG A 288 23.34 32.41 7.11
N THR A 289 23.24 32.18 8.42
CA THR A 289 22.66 30.96 8.98
C THR A 289 21.17 30.89 8.70
N ASP A 290 20.45 31.99 8.94
CA ASP A 290 19.01 32.07 8.72
C ASP A 290 18.66 31.94 7.24
N ALA A 291 19.42 32.60 6.36
CA ALA A 291 19.23 32.49 4.92
C ALA A 291 19.40 31.04 4.43
N ARG A 292 20.38 30.30 4.96
CA ARG A 292 20.56 28.87 4.63
C ARG A 292 19.41 28.02 5.15
N ARG A 293 18.93 28.27 6.37
CA ARG A 293 17.80 27.56 6.97
C ARG A 293 16.51 27.80 6.19
N ALA A 294 16.23 29.05 5.85
CA ALA A 294 15.08 29.45 5.02
C ALA A 294 15.15 28.86 3.61
N TRP A 295 16.32 28.89 2.97
CA TRP A 295 16.48 28.27 1.66
C TRP A 295 16.26 26.76 1.68
N ARG A 296 16.77 26.07 2.72
CA ARG A 296 16.53 24.63 2.91
C ARG A 296 15.05 24.32 3.07
N LEU A 297 14.33 25.08 3.90
CA LEU A 297 12.88 24.90 4.06
C LEU A 297 12.17 25.13 2.71
N ARG A 298 12.50 26.21 2.00
CA ARG A 298 11.91 26.55 0.70
C ARG A 298 12.03 25.42 -0.34
N LEU A 299 13.13 24.67 -0.36
CA LEU A 299 13.31 23.53 -1.28
C LEU A 299 12.41 22.32 -0.95
N LEU A 300 11.84 22.28 0.25
CA LEU A 300 11.00 21.19 0.74
C LEU A 300 9.49 21.49 0.68
N LEU A 301 9.13 22.77 0.54
CA LEU A 301 7.74 23.23 0.48
C LEU A 301 7.05 22.83 -0.83
N SER A 302 5.72 22.75 -0.79
CA SER A 302 4.92 22.61 -2.00
C SER A 302 5.01 23.86 -2.89
N PRO A 303 4.75 23.76 -4.21
CA PRO A 303 4.84 24.92 -5.11
C PRO A 303 3.97 26.11 -4.71
N GLU A 304 2.80 25.84 -4.10
CA GLU A 304 1.89 26.86 -3.59
C GLU A 304 2.44 27.54 -2.33
N ALA A 305 2.95 26.74 -1.38
CA ALA A 305 3.57 27.25 -0.16
C ALA A 305 4.86 28.03 -0.42
N VAL A 306 5.62 27.73 -1.47
CA VAL A 306 6.81 28.51 -1.86
C VAL A 306 6.45 29.95 -2.19
N ALA A 307 5.37 30.18 -2.94
CA ALA A 307 4.95 31.54 -3.31
C ALA A 307 4.55 32.36 -2.08
N THR A 308 3.78 31.75 -1.18
CA THR A 308 3.37 32.40 0.07
C THR A 308 4.58 32.66 0.98
N PHE A 309 5.45 31.67 1.15
CA PHE A 309 6.69 31.81 1.93
C PHE A 309 7.59 32.93 1.39
N ASP A 310 7.79 33.03 0.08
CA ASP A 310 8.63 34.07 -0.54
C ASP A 310 8.03 35.48 -0.39
N SER A 311 6.70 35.58 -0.25
CA SER A 311 6.00 36.86 -0.04
C SER A 311 6.06 37.37 1.41
N LEU A 312 6.43 36.52 2.36
CA LEU A 312 6.49 36.87 3.77
C LEU A 312 7.64 37.86 4.09
N PRO A 313 7.45 38.74 5.08
CA PRO A 313 8.52 39.57 5.63
C PRO A 313 9.73 38.73 6.07
N VAL A 314 10.91 39.36 6.14
CA VAL A 314 12.14 38.68 6.55
C VAL A 314 11.99 38.04 7.94
N GLY A 315 11.40 38.76 8.90
CA GLY A 315 11.14 38.24 10.25
C GLY A 315 10.26 36.97 10.24
N ALA A 316 9.15 36.99 9.49
CA ALA A 316 8.26 35.84 9.34
C ALA A 316 8.95 34.63 8.70
N ARG A 317 9.73 34.83 7.63
CA ARG A 317 10.49 33.73 7.00
C ARG A 317 11.51 33.11 7.97
N ARG A 318 12.20 33.93 8.77
CA ARG A 318 13.13 33.44 9.83
C ARG A 318 12.37 32.64 10.89
N GLN A 319 11.23 33.16 11.31
CA GLN A 319 10.37 32.56 12.33
C GLN A 319 9.88 31.17 11.91
N VAL A 320 9.26 31.05 10.72
CA VAL A 320 8.78 29.75 10.20
C VAL A 320 9.94 28.77 9.99
N SER A 321 11.07 29.25 9.51
CA SER A 321 12.26 28.41 9.31
C SER A 321 12.79 27.86 10.64
N SER A 322 12.81 28.67 11.70
CA SER A 322 13.27 28.26 13.02
C SER A 322 12.29 27.29 13.66
N LEU A 323 10.97 27.54 13.53
CA LEU A 323 9.94 26.60 13.95
C LEU A 323 10.14 25.23 13.30
N TYR A 324 10.39 25.18 11.99
CA TYR A 324 10.63 23.93 11.27
C TYR A 324 11.87 23.19 11.79
N HIS A 325 13.04 23.87 11.81
CA HIS A 325 14.32 23.22 12.09
C HIS A 325 14.53 22.91 13.58
N ASP A 326 14.05 23.77 14.47
CA ASP A 326 14.38 23.69 15.90
C ASP A 326 13.24 23.06 16.73
N VAL A 327 11.99 23.10 16.25
CA VAL A 327 10.82 22.56 16.98
C VAL A 327 10.21 21.36 16.26
N LEU A 328 9.77 21.54 15.00
CA LEU A 328 8.98 20.51 14.31
C LEU A 328 9.80 19.30 13.84
N THR A 329 11.11 19.48 13.65
CA THR A 329 12.02 18.40 13.23
C THR A 329 13.02 18.00 14.32
N TRP A 330 12.76 18.42 15.57
CA TRP A 330 13.62 18.07 16.70
C TRP A 330 13.71 16.54 16.87
N GLU A 331 14.91 16.00 16.69
CA GLU A 331 15.24 14.61 17.00
C GLU A 331 15.77 14.55 18.44
N ARG A 332 15.24 13.59 19.23
CA ARG A 332 15.68 13.39 20.60
C ARG A 332 17.17 13.02 20.62
N PRO A 333 18.02 13.69 21.42
CA PRO A 333 19.42 13.30 21.56
C PRO A 333 19.53 11.84 22.03
N ALA A 334 20.57 11.14 21.58
CA ALA A 334 20.83 9.77 21.96
C ALA A 334 20.92 9.66 23.49
N ARG A 335 20.48 8.52 24.04
CA ARG A 335 20.32 8.29 25.49
C ARG A 335 21.63 8.51 26.30
N GLU A 336 22.77 8.56 25.62
CA GLU A 336 24.10 8.76 26.19
C GLU A 336 24.38 10.21 26.64
N GLU A 337 23.67 11.23 26.15
CA GLU A 337 23.87 12.63 26.59
C GLU A 337 23.12 13.01 27.87
N ILE A 338 22.23 12.15 28.39
CA ILE A 338 21.37 12.46 29.56
C ILE A 338 22.02 12.00 30.89
N THR A 339 23.22 11.41 30.87
CA THR A 339 23.87 10.85 32.07
C THR A 339 24.40 11.88 33.09
N GLY A 340 24.14 13.17 32.91
CA GLY A 340 24.47 14.22 33.88
C GLY A 340 23.43 14.44 34.98
N ILE A 341 22.26 13.82 34.90
CA ILE A 341 21.21 13.98 35.91
C ILE A 341 21.35 12.82 36.92
N ALA A 342 21.87 13.14 38.12
CA ALA A 342 21.90 12.22 39.24
C ALA A 342 20.49 11.65 39.49
N PRO A 343 20.32 10.33 39.71
CA PRO A 343 19.02 9.76 40.03
C PRO A 343 18.47 10.44 41.29
N ALA A 344 17.17 10.80 41.24
CA ALA A 344 16.48 11.38 42.38
C ALA A 344 16.61 10.43 43.59
N PRO A 345 16.87 10.95 44.81
CA PRO A 345 16.97 10.12 46.00
C PRO A 345 15.67 9.35 46.23
N GLU A 346 15.79 8.06 46.57
CA GLU A 346 14.64 7.20 46.84
C GLU A 346 13.76 7.80 47.96
N PRO A 347 12.43 7.77 47.82
CA PRO A 347 11.53 8.24 48.85
C PRO A 347 11.65 7.34 50.09
N VAL A 348 12.05 7.93 51.22
CA VAL A 348 12.07 7.28 52.53
C VAL A 348 10.62 6.93 52.92
N VAL A 349 10.26 5.66 52.82
CA VAL A 349 8.99 5.15 53.33
C VAL A 349 9.11 5.00 54.85
N THR A 350 8.65 6.00 55.60
CA THR A 350 8.45 5.89 57.04
C THR A 350 7.19 5.07 57.31
N VAL A 351 7.38 3.79 57.60
CA VAL A 351 6.32 2.94 58.16
C VAL A 351 5.99 3.45 59.56
N ARG A 352 4.87 4.14 59.73
CA ARG A 352 4.27 4.37 61.06
C ARG A 352 3.60 3.08 61.51
N GLN A 353 4.14 2.46 62.54
CA GLN A 353 3.43 1.43 63.30
C GLN A 353 2.32 2.08 64.14
N ALA A 354 1.10 1.54 64.02
CA ALA A 354 0.05 1.63 65.03
C ALA A 354 -0.72 0.31 65.00
#